data_AF-A0A914WT93-F1
#
_entry.id   AF-A0A914WT93-F1
#
_cell.length_a   1.000
_cell.length_b   1.000
_cell.length_c   1.000
_cell.angle_alpha   90.00
_cell.angle_beta   90.00
_cell.angle_gamma   90.00
#
_symmetry.space_group_name_H-M   'P 1'
#
loop_
_entity.id
_entity.type
_entity.pdbx_description
1 polymer ?
#
loop_
_entity_poly.entity_id
_entity_poly.type
_entity_poly.pdbx_seq_one_letter_code
_entity_poly.pdbx_strand_id
1 'polypeptide(L)'
;MSSQAFLRKKWERVFYTFFDINRNRKIDWNDFEITFEKIKDLRGEDSAEYRIAKEAMGMVWNGLLQNTKGLDIMAQIPADSEITIEEWVTIWKSYNPKHMHMWQWEYLKYMFFLLDKTGDKFIDNEEYRDVMQIYGMSLQDADKAFKMFAVNEKGRRIELIDYGQFVKTWNEYFTSTDERAPGNFLFGPW
;
A
#
# COMPACT_ATOMS: atom_id res chain seq x y z
N MET A 1 -2.02 -21.79 10.40
CA MET A 1 -3.09 -21.07 9.67
C MET A 1 -3.23 -21.73 8.29
N SER A 2 -4.38 -21.73 7.62
CA SER A 2 -4.39 -22.16 6.21
C SER A 2 -3.69 -21.10 5.35
N SER A 3 -3.10 -21.49 4.21
CA SER A 3 -2.43 -20.55 3.30
C SER A 3 -3.36 -19.42 2.85
N GLN A 4 -4.63 -19.73 2.61
CA GLN A 4 -5.68 -18.76 2.27
C GLN A 4 -6.02 -17.82 3.44
N ALA A 5 -6.10 -18.34 4.66
CA ALA A 5 -6.34 -17.50 5.84
C ALA A 5 -5.15 -16.58 6.14
N PHE A 6 -3.92 -17.03 5.88
CA PHE A 6 -2.73 -16.20 5.99
C PHE A 6 -2.74 -15.05 4.98
N LEU A 7 -2.95 -15.34 3.70
CA LEU A 7 -3.08 -14.32 2.65
C LEU A 7 -4.18 -13.30 2.96
N ARG A 8 -5.35 -13.76 3.39
CA ARG A 8 -6.47 -12.89 3.77
C ARG A 8 -6.07 -11.93 4.90
N LYS A 9 -5.39 -12.41 5.95
CA LYS A 9 -4.87 -11.55 7.04
C LYS A 9 -3.94 -10.46 6.50
N LYS A 10 -3.12 -10.76 5.49
CA LYS A 10 -2.24 -9.77 4.84
C LYS A 10 -3.05 -8.69 4.11
N TRP A 11 -4.02 -9.10 3.32
CA TRP A 11 -4.85 -8.15 2.56
C TRP A 11 -5.71 -7.28 3.49
N GLU A 12 -6.30 -7.86 4.54
CA GLU A 12 -7.05 -7.14 5.57
C GLU A 12 -6.18 -6.12 6.30
N ARG A 13 -4.91 -6.45 6.59
CA ARG A 13 -3.98 -5.48 7.18
C ARG A 13 -3.81 -4.24 6.30
N VAL A 14 -3.63 -4.43 4.99
CA VAL A 14 -3.47 -3.29 4.07
C VAL A 14 -4.74 -2.44 4.04
N PHE A 15 -5.91 -3.08 4.00
CA PHE A 15 -7.21 -2.41 4.07
C PHE A 15 -7.30 -1.51 5.30
N TYR A 16 -7.15 -2.07 6.51
CA TYR A 16 -7.35 -1.32 7.76
C TYR A 16 -6.24 -0.32 8.07
N THR A 17 -5.06 -0.49 7.49
CA THR A 17 -3.91 0.38 7.80
C THR A 17 -3.81 1.55 6.84
N PHE A 18 -4.00 1.31 5.53
CA PHE A 18 -3.69 2.29 4.49
C PHE A 18 -4.93 2.83 3.75
N PHE A 19 -6.08 2.17 3.85
CA PHE A 19 -7.28 2.56 3.10
C PHE A 19 -8.49 2.93 3.98
N ASP A 20 -8.84 2.15 5.00
CA ASP A 20 -9.94 2.47 5.93
C ASP A 20 -9.40 3.37 7.07
N ILE A 21 -9.11 4.62 6.72
CA ILE A 21 -8.43 5.57 7.61
C ILE A 21 -9.36 6.03 8.73
N ASN A 22 -10.65 6.19 8.44
CA ASN A 22 -11.65 6.59 9.43
C ASN A 22 -12.20 5.42 10.27
N ARG A 23 -11.81 4.17 9.97
CA ARG A 23 -12.14 2.94 10.70
C ARG A 23 -13.63 2.60 10.69
N ASN A 24 -14.34 2.94 9.63
CA ASN A 24 -15.75 2.59 9.43
C ASN A 24 -15.94 1.21 8.77
N ARG A 25 -14.84 0.47 8.52
CA ARG A 25 -14.80 -0.89 7.95
C ARG A 25 -15.20 -0.96 6.48
N LYS A 26 -15.10 0.16 5.77
CA LYS A 26 -15.27 0.29 4.33
C LYS A 26 -14.22 1.28 3.81
N ILE A 27 -14.04 1.34 2.51
CA ILE A 27 -13.24 2.39 1.86
C ILE A 27 -14.21 3.25 1.08
N ASP A 28 -14.26 4.53 1.40
CA ASP A 28 -14.98 5.54 0.63
C ASP A 28 -14.06 6.72 0.29
N TRP A 29 -14.57 7.69 -0.47
CA TRP A 29 -13.74 8.83 -0.90
C TRP A 29 -13.20 9.66 0.29
N ASN A 30 -13.93 9.69 1.40
CA ASN A 30 -13.54 10.48 2.58
C ASN A 30 -12.27 9.91 3.24
N ASP A 31 -11.96 8.62 3.10
CA ASP A 31 -10.67 8.07 3.54
C ASP A 31 -9.47 8.67 2.80
N PHE A 32 -9.62 8.89 1.49
CA PHE A 32 -8.60 9.52 0.66
C PHE A 32 -8.46 11.01 1.01
N GLU A 33 -9.58 11.70 1.26
CA GLU A 33 -9.57 13.09 1.72
C GLU A 33 -8.81 13.26 3.03
N ILE A 34 -9.05 12.37 4.01
CA ILE A 34 -8.28 12.38 5.27
C ILE A 34 -6.79 12.15 5.02
N THR A 35 -6.44 11.27 4.08
CA THR A 35 -5.04 11.03 3.70
C THR A 35 -4.41 12.28 3.09
N PHE A 36 -5.13 12.98 2.20
CA PHE A 36 -4.66 14.23 1.61
C PHE A 36 -4.43 15.30 2.66
N GLU A 37 -5.35 15.47 3.62
CA GLU A 37 -5.18 16.46 4.70
C GLU A 37 -3.95 16.13 5.57
N LYS A 38 -3.71 14.85 5.89
CA LYS A 38 -2.48 14.45 6.61
C LYS A 38 -1.20 14.78 5.84
N ILE A 39 -1.19 14.55 4.51
CA ILE A 39 -0.03 14.88 3.67
C ILE A 39 0.14 16.39 3.55
N LYS A 40 -0.96 17.14 3.41
CA LYS A 40 -0.99 18.60 3.38
C LYS A 40 -0.43 19.19 4.67
N ASP A 41 -0.84 18.69 5.82
CA ASP A 41 -0.33 19.15 7.12
C ASP A 41 1.17 18.86 7.29
N LEU A 42 1.66 17.73 6.75
CA LEU A 42 3.04 17.30 6.89
C LEU A 42 4.01 17.96 5.88
N ARG A 43 3.56 18.19 4.64
CA ARG A 43 4.41 18.57 3.50
C ARG A 43 4.01 19.90 2.85
N GLY A 44 2.81 20.40 3.12
CA GLY A 44 2.23 21.60 2.51
C GLY A 44 1.39 21.29 1.27
N GLU A 45 0.39 22.13 1.01
CA GLU A 45 -0.57 21.99 -0.11
C GLU A 45 0.08 22.17 -1.49
N ASP A 46 1.15 22.97 -1.57
CA ASP A 46 1.90 23.19 -2.81
C ASP A 46 3.01 22.16 -3.04
N SER A 47 3.13 21.16 -2.16
CA SER A 47 4.15 20.11 -2.29
C SER A 47 3.91 19.22 -3.51
N ALA A 48 4.99 18.63 -4.04
CA ALA A 48 4.87 17.66 -5.13
C ALA A 48 4.14 16.40 -4.65
N GLU A 49 4.37 16.02 -3.41
CA GLU A 49 3.80 14.87 -2.72
C GLU A 49 2.29 14.98 -2.60
N TYR A 50 1.76 16.15 -2.22
CA TYR A 50 0.31 16.37 -2.16
C TYR A 50 -0.35 16.24 -3.54
N ARG A 51 0.26 16.82 -4.59
CA ARG A 51 -0.26 16.71 -5.97
C ARG A 51 -0.22 15.27 -6.47
N ILE A 52 0.90 14.58 -6.31
CA ILE A 52 1.09 13.19 -6.73
C ILE A 52 0.13 12.27 -5.98
N ALA A 53 -0.08 12.49 -4.67
CA ALA A 53 -1.05 11.73 -3.89
C ALA A 53 -2.46 11.88 -4.45
N LYS A 54 -2.91 13.11 -4.76
CA LYS A 54 -4.24 13.33 -5.35
C LYS A 54 -4.43 12.61 -6.68
N GLU A 55 -3.45 12.71 -7.59
CA GLU A 55 -3.51 12.05 -8.90
C GLU A 55 -3.51 10.53 -8.77
N ALA A 56 -2.58 9.97 -8.00
CA ALA A 56 -2.47 8.53 -7.79
C ALA A 56 -3.73 7.96 -7.12
N MET A 57 -4.22 8.58 -6.06
CA MET A 57 -5.39 8.10 -5.32
C MET A 57 -6.69 8.21 -6.12
N GLY A 58 -6.84 9.21 -6.99
CA GLY A 58 -7.94 9.26 -7.93
C GLY A 58 -7.95 8.07 -8.89
N MET A 59 -6.78 7.71 -9.44
CA MET A 59 -6.64 6.51 -10.28
C MET A 59 -6.92 5.23 -9.50
N VAL A 60 -6.48 5.16 -8.24
CA VAL A 60 -6.75 4.02 -7.34
C VAL A 60 -8.24 3.87 -7.08
N TRP A 61 -8.93 4.94 -6.70
CA TRP A 61 -10.36 4.93 -6.43
C TRP A 61 -11.17 4.49 -7.66
N ASN A 62 -10.91 5.08 -8.81
CA ASN A 62 -11.58 4.72 -10.06
C ASN A 62 -11.34 3.25 -10.42
N GLY A 63 -10.11 2.77 -10.27
CA GLY A 63 -9.76 1.38 -10.54
C GLY A 63 -10.41 0.38 -9.58
N LEU A 64 -10.51 0.72 -8.28
CA LEU A 64 -11.22 -0.08 -7.28
C LEU A 64 -12.71 -0.21 -7.63
N LEU A 65 -13.36 0.90 -7.99
CA LEU A 65 -14.77 0.90 -8.40
C LEU A 65 -14.98 0.16 -9.71
N GLN A 66 -14.09 0.31 -10.69
CA GLN A 66 -14.14 -0.45 -11.93
C GLN A 66 -14.00 -1.96 -11.67
N ASN A 67 -13.06 -2.38 -10.82
CA ASN A 67 -12.84 -3.80 -10.52
C ASN A 67 -13.97 -4.44 -9.70
N THR A 68 -14.63 -3.69 -8.81
CA THR A 68 -15.64 -4.25 -7.90
C THR A 68 -17.06 -4.06 -8.40
N LYS A 69 -17.37 -2.90 -8.97
CA LYS A 69 -18.72 -2.52 -9.40
C LYS A 69 -18.89 -2.51 -10.93
N GLY A 70 -17.80 -2.71 -11.70
CA GLY A 70 -17.84 -2.62 -13.15
C GLY A 70 -18.11 -1.21 -13.67
N LEU A 71 -17.87 -0.18 -12.85
CA LEU A 71 -18.12 1.22 -13.22
C LEU A 71 -17.11 1.67 -14.28
N ASP A 72 -17.62 2.37 -15.30
CA ASP A 72 -16.78 3.04 -16.29
C ASP A 72 -16.02 4.20 -15.64
N ILE A 73 -14.76 4.40 -16.00
CA ILE A 73 -13.92 5.50 -15.52
C ILE A 73 -14.50 6.88 -15.89
N MET A 74 -15.33 6.95 -16.94
CA MET A 74 -16.01 8.16 -17.40
C MET A 74 -17.40 8.34 -16.76
N ALA A 75 -17.88 7.35 -16.00
CA ALA A 75 -19.19 7.44 -15.36
C ALA A 75 -19.16 8.39 -14.16
N GLN A 76 -20.32 9.01 -13.89
CA GLN A 76 -20.52 9.72 -12.64
C GLN A 76 -20.50 8.72 -11.48
N ILE A 77 -19.53 8.86 -10.58
CA ILE A 77 -19.41 8.02 -9.39
C ILE A 77 -20.51 8.40 -8.39
N PRO A 78 -21.35 7.45 -7.94
CA PRO A 78 -22.34 7.71 -6.90
C PRO A 78 -21.68 8.19 -5.60
N ALA A 79 -22.29 9.17 -4.94
CA ALA A 79 -21.75 9.79 -3.72
C ALA A 79 -21.62 8.80 -2.54
N ASP A 80 -22.37 7.70 -2.55
CA ASP A 80 -22.37 6.62 -1.56
C ASP A 80 -21.54 5.40 -1.99
N SER A 81 -20.69 5.56 -3.00
CA SER A 81 -19.81 4.49 -3.46
C SER A 81 -18.83 4.09 -2.36
N GLU A 82 -18.77 2.78 -2.09
CA GLU A 82 -17.91 2.19 -1.07
C GLU A 82 -17.36 0.84 -1.53
N ILE A 83 -16.18 0.49 -0.99
CA ILE A 83 -15.56 -0.83 -1.13
C ILE A 83 -15.59 -1.53 0.22
N THR A 84 -16.25 -2.68 0.26
CA THR A 84 -16.28 -3.53 1.46
C THR A 84 -15.01 -4.38 1.58
N ILE A 85 -14.76 -4.92 2.77
CA ILE A 85 -13.60 -5.82 2.98
C ILE A 85 -13.67 -7.08 2.11
N GLU A 86 -14.86 -7.62 1.84
CA GLU A 86 -14.99 -8.84 1.02
C GLU A 86 -14.70 -8.55 -0.46
N GLU A 87 -15.09 -7.36 -0.95
CA GLU A 87 -14.74 -6.90 -2.30
C GLU A 87 -13.24 -6.67 -2.44
N TRP A 88 -12.62 -6.04 -1.43
CA TRP A 88 -11.17 -5.89 -1.34
C TRP A 88 -10.45 -7.23 -1.35
N VAL A 89 -10.87 -8.18 -0.52
CA VAL A 89 -10.29 -9.53 -0.48
C VAL A 89 -10.46 -10.23 -1.82
N THR A 90 -11.60 -10.05 -2.50
CA THR A 90 -11.86 -10.63 -3.83
C THR A 90 -10.89 -10.08 -4.88
N ILE A 91 -10.65 -8.77 -4.89
CA ILE A 91 -9.64 -8.12 -5.73
C ILE A 91 -8.28 -8.79 -5.53
N TRP A 92 -7.79 -8.84 -4.29
CA TRP A 92 -6.45 -9.36 -4.02
C TRP A 92 -6.32 -10.87 -4.23
N LYS A 93 -7.41 -11.61 -4.08
CA LYS A 93 -7.46 -13.03 -4.44
C LYS A 93 -7.24 -13.26 -5.94
N SER A 94 -7.64 -12.32 -6.79
CA SER A 94 -7.41 -12.34 -8.25
C SER A 94 -6.09 -11.71 -8.67
N TYR A 95 -5.31 -11.16 -7.74
CA TYR A 95 -4.08 -10.44 -8.04
C TYR A 95 -3.05 -11.33 -8.75
N ASN A 96 -2.51 -10.79 -9.85
CA ASN A 96 -1.47 -11.45 -10.62
C ASN A 96 -0.36 -10.44 -10.94
N PRO A 97 0.86 -10.60 -10.39
CA PRO A 97 1.97 -9.68 -10.65
C PRO A 97 2.32 -9.50 -12.13
N LYS A 98 1.99 -10.46 -12.99
CA LYS A 98 2.24 -10.39 -14.44
C LYS A 98 1.14 -9.64 -15.20
N HIS A 99 -0.04 -9.49 -14.60
CA HIS A 99 -1.22 -8.90 -15.21
C HIS A 99 -1.96 -8.01 -14.19
N MET A 100 -1.23 -7.13 -13.50
CA MET A 100 -1.87 -6.24 -12.54
C MET A 100 -2.79 -5.25 -13.27
N HIS A 101 -3.90 -4.89 -12.64
CA HIS A 101 -4.71 -3.77 -13.09
C HIS A 101 -3.91 -2.46 -13.00
N MET A 102 -4.22 -1.51 -13.88
CA MET A 102 -3.50 -0.23 -13.95
C MET A 102 -3.43 0.47 -12.58
N TRP A 103 -4.54 0.48 -11.83
CA TRP A 103 -4.58 1.11 -10.51
C TRP A 103 -3.68 0.43 -9.47
N GLN A 104 -3.46 -0.89 -9.57
CA GLN A 104 -2.54 -1.61 -8.68
C GLN A 104 -1.09 -1.22 -8.97
N TRP A 105 -0.75 -1.03 -10.25
CA TRP A 105 0.55 -0.49 -10.66
C TRP A 105 0.75 0.94 -10.15
N GLU A 106 -0.25 1.80 -10.30
CA GLU A 106 -0.16 3.19 -9.84
C GLU A 106 -0.07 3.27 -8.30
N TYR A 107 -0.80 2.42 -7.58
CA TYR A 107 -0.69 2.35 -6.12
C TYR A 107 0.70 1.87 -5.67
N LEU A 108 1.26 0.85 -6.32
CA LEU A 108 2.62 0.38 -6.03
C LEU A 108 3.64 1.50 -6.24
N LYS A 109 3.60 2.18 -7.40
CA LYS A 109 4.50 3.30 -7.72
C LYS A 109 4.36 4.42 -6.69
N TYR A 110 3.13 4.78 -6.36
CA TYR A 110 2.85 5.80 -5.36
C TYR A 110 3.45 5.42 -4.00
N MET A 111 3.28 4.18 -3.55
CA MET A 111 3.85 3.73 -2.27
C MET A 111 5.37 3.76 -2.26
N PHE A 112 6.02 3.42 -3.39
CA PHE A 112 7.47 3.59 -3.50
C PHE A 112 7.88 5.05 -3.41
N PHE A 113 7.23 5.93 -4.18
CA PHE A 113 7.50 7.37 -4.17
C PHE A 113 7.25 8.00 -2.79
N LEU A 114 6.20 7.57 -2.09
CA LEU A 114 5.90 8.05 -0.74
C LEU A 114 7.00 7.67 0.24
N LEU A 115 7.59 6.48 0.06
CA LEU A 115 8.70 5.97 0.88
C LEU A 115 10.03 6.65 0.51
N ASP A 116 10.38 6.76 -0.78
CA ASP A 116 11.58 7.46 -1.29
C ASP A 116 11.42 8.99 -1.19
N LYS A 117 11.42 9.47 0.06
CA LYS A 117 11.22 10.87 0.42
C LYS A 117 12.38 11.75 -0.09
N THR A 118 13.59 11.21 -0.15
CA THR A 118 14.77 11.95 -0.64
C THR A 118 14.83 12.03 -2.16
N GLY A 119 14.14 11.13 -2.88
CA GLY A 119 14.11 11.05 -4.33
C GLY A 119 15.40 10.45 -4.92
N ASP A 120 16.18 9.73 -4.11
CA ASP A 120 17.44 9.13 -4.53
C ASP A 120 17.27 7.77 -5.23
N LYS A 121 16.01 7.31 -5.36
CA LYS A 121 15.56 6.04 -5.96
C LYS A 121 15.82 4.82 -5.10
N PHE A 122 16.12 5.03 -3.82
CA PHE A 122 16.21 4.00 -2.81
C PHE A 122 15.26 4.31 -1.65
N ILE A 123 14.91 3.27 -0.91
CA ILE A 123 14.23 3.41 0.38
C ILE A 123 15.21 2.94 1.44
N ASP A 124 15.50 3.82 2.40
CA ASP A 124 16.23 3.48 3.62
C ASP A 124 15.29 3.27 4.82
N ASN A 125 15.87 2.89 5.97
CA ASN A 125 15.09 2.64 7.19
C ASN A 125 14.47 3.92 7.77
N GLU A 126 15.15 5.07 7.69
CA GLU A 126 14.64 6.33 8.23
C GLU A 126 13.41 6.79 7.45
N GLU A 127 13.50 6.76 6.12
CA GLU A 127 12.40 7.00 5.19
C GLU A 127 11.21 6.08 5.42
N TYR A 128 11.46 4.78 5.57
CA TYR A 128 10.41 3.81 5.87
C TYR A 128 9.74 4.09 7.23
N ARG A 129 10.51 4.44 8.25
CA ARG A 129 9.99 4.77 9.59
C ARG A 129 9.08 5.99 9.54
N ASP A 130 9.52 7.06 8.89
CA ASP A 130 8.76 8.31 8.75
C ASP A 130 7.35 8.05 8.20
N VAL A 131 7.26 7.28 7.11
CA VAL A 131 5.98 6.98 6.46
C VAL A 131 5.13 6.04 7.29
N MET A 132 5.71 4.98 7.84
CA MET A 132 4.93 4.01 8.63
C MET A 132 4.37 4.61 9.93
N GLN A 133 5.01 5.62 10.50
CA GLN A 133 4.46 6.36 11.64
C GLN A 133 3.19 7.14 11.30
N ILE A 134 3.06 7.69 10.08
CA ILE A 134 1.84 8.37 9.62
C ILE A 134 0.64 7.42 9.67
N TYR A 135 0.88 6.13 9.42
CA TYR A 135 -0.09 5.05 9.50
C TYR A 135 -0.17 4.39 10.88
N GLY A 136 0.44 4.99 11.91
CA GLY A 136 0.32 4.58 13.31
C GLY A 136 1.23 3.43 13.75
N MET A 137 2.22 3.04 12.93
CA MET A 137 3.22 2.06 13.34
C MET A 137 4.22 2.66 14.33
N SER A 138 4.62 1.89 15.34
CA SER A 138 5.69 2.31 16.26
C SER A 138 7.04 2.31 15.53
N LEU A 139 7.94 3.23 15.91
CA LEU A 139 9.31 3.26 15.37
C LEU A 139 10.03 1.92 15.52
N GLN A 140 9.85 1.28 16.68
CA GLN A 140 10.47 -0.01 16.98
C GLN A 140 9.98 -1.11 16.04
N ASP A 141 8.68 -1.13 15.71
CA ASP A 141 8.13 -2.14 14.80
C ASP A 141 8.47 -1.83 13.35
N ALA A 142 8.57 -0.55 12.98
CA ALA A 142 9.07 -0.15 11.68
C ALA A 142 10.55 -0.58 11.48
N ASP A 143 11.40 -0.34 12.47
CA ASP A 143 12.80 -0.78 12.48
C ASP A 143 12.93 -2.30 12.35
N LYS A 144 12.09 -3.06 13.07
CA LYS A 144 12.06 -4.53 12.99
C LYS A 144 11.61 -4.97 11.60
N ALA A 145 10.55 -4.36 11.07
CA ALA A 145 10.01 -4.70 9.76
C ALA A 145 11.06 -4.50 8.67
N PHE A 146 11.68 -3.32 8.61
CA PHE A 146 12.71 -3.00 7.61
C PHE A 146 13.84 -4.03 7.64
N LYS A 147 14.38 -4.35 8.81
CA LYS A 147 15.43 -5.37 8.97
C LYS A 147 15.05 -6.78 8.52
N MET A 148 13.74 -7.08 8.43
CA MET A 148 13.23 -8.38 8.03
C MET A 148 12.97 -8.48 6.53
N PHE A 149 12.46 -7.43 5.89
CA PHE A 149 12.17 -7.46 4.45
C PHE A 149 13.30 -6.89 3.58
N ALA A 150 14.15 -6.01 4.12
CA ALA A 150 15.30 -5.44 3.43
C ALA A 150 16.44 -6.46 3.33
N VAL A 151 16.28 -7.44 2.44
CA VAL A 151 17.27 -8.49 2.18
C VAL A 151 17.55 -8.64 0.69
N ASN A 152 18.79 -9.00 0.35
CA ASN A 152 19.15 -9.35 -1.02
C ASN A 152 18.74 -10.79 -1.37
N GLU A 153 19.02 -11.22 -2.61
CA GLU A 153 18.67 -12.56 -3.12
C GLU A 153 19.30 -13.73 -2.33
N LYS A 154 20.34 -13.47 -1.54
CA LYS A 154 20.98 -14.45 -0.64
C LYS A 154 20.41 -14.41 0.78
N GLY A 155 19.36 -13.64 1.02
CA GLY A 155 18.74 -13.43 2.33
C GLY A 155 19.59 -12.59 3.31
N ARG A 156 20.61 -11.87 2.82
CA ARG A 156 21.43 -10.99 3.68
C ARG A 156 20.81 -9.60 3.74
N ARG A 157 20.82 -9.00 4.93
CA ARG A 157 20.31 -7.64 5.15
C ARG A 157 21.01 -6.63 4.25
N ILE A 158 20.24 -5.68 3.75
CA ILE A 158 20.68 -4.52 2.99
C ILE A 158 20.05 -3.27 3.61
N GLU A 159 20.74 -2.14 3.47
CA GLU A 159 20.30 -0.86 4.07
C GLU A 159 19.45 -0.03 3.09
N LEU A 160 19.52 -0.33 1.78
CA LEU A 160 18.86 0.41 0.71
C LEU A 160 18.07 -0.55 -0.18
N ILE A 161 16.85 -0.17 -0.53
CA ILE A 161 15.96 -0.94 -1.40
C ILE A 161 15.64 -0.11 -2.64
N ASP A 162 16.06 -0.57 -3.82
CA ASP A 162 15.65 0.05 -5.08
C ASP A 162 14.20 -0.34 -5.47
N TYR A 163 13.67 0.32 -6.50
CA TYR A 163 12.33 0.05 -7.01
C TYR A 163 12.11 -1.41 -7.43
N GLY A 164 13.12 -2.06 -8.03
CA GLY A 164 13.00 -3.45 -8.48
C GLY A 164 12.87 -4.42 -7.30
N GLN A 165 13.65 -4.20 -6.24
CA GLN A 165 13.55 -4.96 -5.00
C GLN A 165 12.24 -4.66 -4.27
N PHE A 166 11.78 -3.41 -4.25
CA PHE A 166 10.47 -3.06 -3.69
C PHE A 166 9.32 -3.78 -4.41
N VAL A 167 9.32 -3.82 -5.75
CA VAL A 167 8.32 -4.57 -6.54
C VAL A 167 8.35 -6.06 -6.19
N LYS A 168 9.53 -6.67 -6.04
CA LYS A 168 9.65 -8.08 -5.61
C LYS A 168 9.04 -8.28 -4.23
N THR A 169 9.40 -7.45 -3.25
CA THR A 169 8.91 -7.50 -1.87
C THR A 169 7.40 -7.28 -1.81
N TRP A 170 6.87 -6.34 -2.59
CA TRP A 170 5.44 -6.07 -2.73
C TRP A 170 4.68 -7.29 -3.24
N ASN A 171 5.14 -7.87 -4.36
CA ASN A 171 4.52 -9.06 -4.92
C ASN A 171 4.54 -10.23 -3.92
N GLU A 172 5.66 -10.43 -3.24
CA GLU A 172 5.79 -11.46 -2.20
C GLU A 172 4.80 -11.24 -1.05
N TYR A 173 4.60 -9.98 -0.61
CA TYR A 173 3.58 -9.65 0.38
C TYR A 173 2.17 -10.06 -0.06
N PHE A 174 1.77 -9.77 -1.31
CA PHE A 174 0.40 -10.05 -1.75
C PHE A 174 0.16 -11.50 -2.18
N THR A 175 1.18 -12.25 -2.59
CA THR A 175 1.00 -13.60 -3.17
C THR A 175 1.64 -14.73 -2.39
N SER A 176 2.65 -14.49 -1.56
CA SER A 176 3.38 -15.60 -0.91
C SER A 176 2.53 -16.28 0.17
N THR A 177 2.49 -17.61 0.13
CA THR A 177 1.91 -18.44 1.19
C THR A 177 2.95 -18.97 2.17
N ASP A 178 4.24 -18.71 1.92
CA ASP A 178 5.30 -19.00 2.87
C ASP A 178 5.29 -17.94 3.96
N GLU A 179 4.97 -18.33 5.19
CA GLU A 179 4.92 -17.44 6.36
C GLU A 179 6.29 -16.81 6.68
N ARG A 180 7.39 -17.41 6.20
CA ARG A 180 8.77 -16.94 6.43
C ARG A 180 9.30 -16.02 5.34
N ALA A 181 8.52 -15.79 4.29
CA ALA A 181 8.91 -14.92 3.18
C ALA A 181 9.22 -13.49 3.69
N PRO A 182 10.39 -12.91 3.39
CA PRO A 182 10.79 -11.57 3.86
C PRO A 182 9.76 -10.49 3.56
N GLY A 183 9.14 -10.54 2.39
CA GLY A 183 8.12 -9.60 1.95
C GLY A 183 6.90 -9.54 2.85
N ASN A 184 6.60 -10.59 3.63
CA ASN A 184 5.51 -10.55 4.62
C ASN A 184 5.67 -9.44 5.67
N PHE A 185 6.90 -8.93 5.87
CA PHE A 185 7.19 -7.88 6.84
C PHE A 185 7.10 -6.47 6.25
N LEU A 186 6.79 -6.31 4.95
CA LEU A 186 6.75 -5.01 4.26
C LEU A 186 5.85 -3.97 4.94
N PHE A 187 4.75 -4.40 5.56
CA PHE A 187 3.82 -3.52 6.26
C PHE A 187 3.81 -3.72 7.77
N GLY A 188 4.92 -4.22 8.33
CA GLY A 188 5.14 -4.40 9.76
C GLY A 188 5.18 -5.86 10.22
N PRO A 189 5.60 -6.11 11.48
CA PRO A 189 5.62 -7.45 12.08
C PRO A 189 4.20 -8.00 12.35
N TRP A 190 4.07 -9.32 12.54
CA TRP A 190 2.81 -10.08 12.65
C TRP A 190 2.27 -10.28 14.06
#